data_AF-A0A2D9JPW9-F1
#
_entry.id   AF-A0A2D9JPW9-F1
#
_cell.length_a   1.000
_cell.length_b   1.000
_cell.length_c   1.000
_cell.angle_alpha   90.00
_cell.angle_beta   90.00
_cell.angle_gamma   90.00
#
_symmetry.space_group_name_H-M   'P 1'
#
loop_
_entity.id
_entity.type
_entity.pdbx_description
1 polymer ?
#
loop_
_entity_poly.entity_id
_entity_poly.type
_entity_poly.pdbx_seq_one_letter_code
_entity_poly.pdbx_strand_id
1 'polypeptide(L)'
;MPTIAQTTALSTADCIGKTRAAEDPGVSAVMVLPPFLEAPGEQGIMYGVLMAGANFVVSTAGYMEGAMAQSYAKYAIDIEQMELFYRLGRGPDFSGLDDAVEAIDEVEIGNHYLGSAHTLANVETAFSMPSLMDHNNYEQWSAEGGMDAIARGIAKVRKMLSDYEEPRLDEAIEEALMDFIARREREIDG
;
A
#
# COMPACT_ATOMS: atom_id res chain seq x y z
N MET A 1 13.85 17.45 -21.72
CA MET A 1 14.07 17.12 -20.29
C MET A 1 12.78 16.50 -19.79
N PRO A 2 12.81 15.36 -19.06
CA PRO A 2 11.58 14.78 -18.53
C PRO A 2 10.92 15.76 -17.54
N THR A 3 9.61 15.92 -17.63
CA THR A 3 8.82 16.83 -16.79
C THR A 3 7.91 16.01 -15.90
N ILE A 4 7.96 16.23 -14.59
CA ILE A 4 7.05 15.61 -13.61
C ILE A 4 6.08 16.69 -13.15
N ALA A 5 4.78 16.46 -13.32
CA ALA A 5 3.74 17.36 -12.81
C ALA A 5 3.25 16.89 -11.45
N GLN A 6 3.27 17.79 -10.46
CA GLN A 6 2.66 17.53 -9.15
C GLN A 6 1.18 17.92 -9.18
N THR A 7 0.32 17.02 -8.69
CA THR A 7 -1.11 17.30 -8.47
C THR A 7 -1.54 16.91 -7.06
N THR A 8 -2.62 17.55 -6.58
CA THR A 8 -3.30 17.26 -5.31
C THR A 8 -4.79 17.13 -5.59
N ALA A 9 -5.48 16.22 -4.91
CA ALA A 9 -6.88 15.96 -5.22
C ALA A 9 -7.70 15.45 -4.06
N LEU A 10 -8.77 16.16 -3.68
CA LEU A 10 -9.59 15.85 -2.49
C LEU A 10 -10.61 14.72 -2.71
N SER A 11 -10.71 14.19 -3.93
CA SER A 11 -11.60 13.09 -4.26
C SER A 11 -11.02 12.25 -5.40
N THR A 12 -11.53 11.04 -5.56
CA THR A 12 -11.20 10.16 -6.70
C THR A 12 -11.44 10.84 -8.04
N ALA A 13 -12.58 11.51 -8.22
CA ALA A 13 -12.92 12.18 -9.47
C ALA A 13 -11.95 13.34 -9.78
N ASP A 14 -11.62 14.14 -8.75
CA ASP A 14 -10.65 15.22 -8.86
C ASP A 14 -9.25 14.69 -9.18
N CYS A 15 -8.87 13.55 -8.61
CA CYS A 15 -7.57 12.92 -8.83
C CYS A 15 -7.42 12.45 -10.28
N ILE A 16 -8.43 11.75 -10.80
CA ILE A 16 -8.46 11.30 -12.20
C ILE A 16 -8.46 12.50 -13.14
N GLY A 17 -9.32 13.49 -12.91
CA GLY A 17 -9.43 14.66 -13.77
C GLY A 17 -8.14 15.47 -13.86
N LYS A 18 -7.50 15.76 -12.72
CA LYS A 18 -6.25 16.52 -12.69
C LYS A 18 -5.06 15.74 -13.23
N THR A 19 -5.02 14.42 -13.01
CA THR A 19 -3.94 13.58 -13.56
C THR A 19 -4.00 13.58 -15.09
N ARG A 20 -5.19 13.37 -15.67
CA ARG A 20 -5.38 13.45 -17.13
C ARG A 20 -5.05 14.82 -17.70
N ALA A 21 -5.51 15.89 -17.05
CA ALA A 21 -5.20 17.26 -17.48
C ALA A 21 -3.70 17.57 -17.41
N ALA A 22 -2.96 16.92 -16.50
CA ALA A 22 -1.51 17.05 -16.41
C ALA A 22 -0.79 16.26 -17.51
N GLU A 23 -1.36 15.15 -17.99
CA GLU A 23 -0.83 14.36 -19.12
C GLU A 23 -0.94 15.09 -20.46
N ASP A 24 -2.04 15.79 -20.71
CA ASP A 24 -2.33 16.52 -21.95
C ASP A 24 -1.17 17.41 -22.50
N PRO A 25 -0.44 18.19 -21.68
CA PRO A 25 0.70 18.99 -22.16
C PRO A 25 1.98 18.18 -22.45
N GLY A 26 1.96 16.85 -22.41
CA GLY A 26 3.10 16.00 -22.73
C GLY A 26 4.10 15.83 -21.58
N VAL A 27 3.63 15.83 -20.33
CA VAL A 27 4.47 15.51 -19.17
C VAL A 27 4.94 14.05 -19.23
N SER A 28 6.10 13.78 -18.64
CA SER A 28 6.69 12.45 -18.65
C SER A 28 6.16 11.55 -17.52
N ALA A 29 5.64 12.16 -16.45
CA ALA A 29 5.02 11.45 -15.33
C ALA A 29 4.15 12.41 -14.49
N VAL A 30 3.16 11.86 -13.81
CA VAL A 30 2.34 12.56 -12.81
C VAL A 30 2.69 12.06 -11.42
N MET A 31 3.02 13.01 -10.54
CA MET A 31 3.19 12.79 -9.11
C MET A 31 1.93 13.24 -8.39
N VAL A 32 1.31 12.33 -7.63
CA VAL A 32 0.18 12.68 -6.78
C VAL A 32 0.64 12.76 -5.33
N LEU A 33 0.35 13.88 -4.69
CA LEU A 33 0.33 13.98 -3.24
C LEU A 33 -1.12 13.78 -2.80
N PRO A 34 -1.50 12.60 -2.31
CA PRO A 34 -2.85 12.36 -1.85
C PRO A 34 -3.14 13.29 -0.65
N PRO A 35 -4.22 14.11 -0.65
CA PRO A 35 -4.70 14.70 0.58
C PRO A 35 -4.98 13.65 1.65
N PHE A 36 -4.36 13.94 2.79
CA PHE A 36 -4.82 13.78 4.17
C PHE A 36 -5.84 12.65 4.40
N LEU A 37 -5.36 11.54 4.95
CA LEU A 37 -6.21 10.53 5.54
C LEU A 37 -6.52 10.97 6.99
N GLU A 38 -7.71 11.51 7.27
CA GLU A 38 -8.15 11.65 8.66
C GLU A 38 -9.03 10.47 9.09
N ALA A 39 -8.65 9.88 10.22
CA ALA A 39 -9.52 9.20 11.18
C ALA A 39 -10.44 8.05 10.68
N PRO A 40 -11.04 7.27 11.60
CA PRO A 40 -12.06 6.30 11.23
C PRO A 40 -13.29 7.03 10.67
N GLY A 41 -13.50 6.99 9.34
CA GLY A 41 -14.72 7.50 8.69
C GLY A 41 -14.51 8.31 7.41
N GLU A 42 -13.30 8.77 7.10
CA GLU A 42 -13.05 9.47 5.83
C GLU A 42 -12.58 8.52 4.72
N GLN A 43 -13.03 8.82 3.50
CA GLN A 43 -12.76 8.00 2.33
C GLN A 43 -11.33 8.23 1.86
N GLY A 44 -10.44 7.29 2.16
CA GLY A 44 -9.07 7.30 1.66
C GLY A 44 -9.05 7.40 0.13
N ILE A 45 -8.40 8.44 -0.38
CA ILE A 45 -8.32 8.72 -1.83
C ILE A 45 -7.27 7.89 -2.56
N MET A 46 -6.54 7.00 -1.87
CA MET A 46 -5.52 6.15 -2.49
C MET A 46 -6.07 5.27 -3.62
N TYR A 47 -7.33 4.84 -3.50
CA TYR A 47 -8.05 4.22 -4.60
C TYR A 47 -8.14 5.15 -5.82
N GLY A 48 -8.44 6.43 -5.61
CA GLY A 48 -8.46 7.43 -6.66
C GLY A 48 -7.10 7.68 -7.28
N VAL A 49 -6.02 7.67 -6.49
CA VAL A 49 -4.64 7.76 -6.98
C VAL A 49 -4.30 6.59 -7.90
N LEU A 50 -4.65 5.37 -7.49
CA LEU A 50 -4.48 4.17 -8.31
C LEU A 50 -5.28 4.27 -9.61
N MET A 51 -6.57 4.60 -9.53
CA MET A 51 -7.45 4.70 -10.70
C MET A 51 -7.09 5.85 -11.64
N ALA A 52 -6.41 6.88 -11.13
CA ALA A 52 -5.88 7.97 -11.94
C ALA A 52 -4.63 7.58 -12.74
N GLY A 53 -3.98 6.46 -12.43
CA GLY A 53 -2.76 6.03 -13.11
C GLY A 53 -1.50 6.81 -12.70
N ALA A 54 -1.49 7.36 -11.48
CA ALA A 54 -0.34 8.12 -10.97
C ALA A 54 0.95 7.29 -11.03
N ASN A 55 2.05 7.90 -11.51
CA ASN A 55 3.32 7.20 -11.67
C ASN A 55 4.15 7.21 -10.38
N PHE A 56 4.02 8.27 -9.59
CA PHE A 56 4.75 8.44 -8.36
C PHE A 56 3.83 9.00 -7.28
N VAL A 57 3.83 8.37 -6.10
CA VAL A 57 3.01 8.77 -4.97
C VAL A 57 3.94 9.12 -3.82
N VAL A 58 3.85 10.36 -3.34
CA VAL A 58 4.62 10.82 -2.18
C VAL A 58 3.76 10.66 -0.94
N SER A 59 4.40 10.42 0.22
CA SER A 59 3.71 10.35 1.51
C SER A 59 2.66 9.24 1.59
N THR A 60 2.91 8.12 0.94
CA THR A 60 1.97 7.00 0.80
C THR A 60 1.60 6.32 2.12
N ALA A 61 2.50 6.36 3.12
CA ALA A 61 2.32 5.66 4.38
C ALA A 61 2.70 6.53 5.59
N GLY A 62 1.92 6.43 6.66
CA GLY A 62 2.23 7.01 7.97
C GLY A 62 1.84 8.49 8.12
N TYR A 63 1.47 9.14 7.04
CA TYR A 63 1.17 10.56 7.00
C TYR A 63 -0.09 10.92 7.79
N MET A 64 -0.02 11.91 8.68
CA MET A 64 -1.15 12.42 9.47
C MET A 64 -1.16 13.94 9.58
N GLU A 65 -2.30 14.49 10.00
CA GLU A 65 -2.48 15.90 10.39
C GLU A 65 -1.91 16.89 9.37
N GLY A 66 -2.30 16.80 8.10
CA GLY A 66 -1.90 17.85 7.16
C GLY A 66 -0.40 17.88 6.83
N ALA A 67 0.36 16.78 6.99
CA ALA A 67 1.83 16.70 6.96
C ALA A 67 2.54 17.01 8.28
N MET A 68 1.82 17.31 9.35
CA MET A 68 2.43 17.73 10.61
C MET A 68 2.93 16.54 11.44
N ALA A 69 2.43 15.33 11.17
CA ALA A 69 2.79 14.14 11.94
C ALA A 69 3.05 12.91 11.06
N GLN A 70 3.93 12.04 11.56
CA GLN A 70 4.18 10.70 11.03
C GLN A 70 3.84 9.68 12.12
N SER A 71 2.92 8.78 11.81
CA SER A 71 2.51 7.69 12.71
C SER A 71 3.05 6.36 12.23
N TYR A 72 3.84 5.73 13.10
CA TYR A 72 4.33 4.37 12.90
C TYR A 72 3.19 3.36 12.74
N ALA A 73 2.19 3.42 13.62
CA ALA A 73 1.04 2.50 13.55
C ALA A 73 0.30 2.64 12.22
N LYS A 74 0.09 3.89 11.79
CA LYS A 74 -0.52 4.20 10.49
C LYS A 74 0.36 3.75 9.32
N TYR A 75 1.68 3.90 9.42
CA TYR A 75 2.62 3.46 8.41
C TYR A 75 2.48 1.96 8.12
N ALA A 76 2.40 1.13 9.17
CA ALA A 76 2.18 -0.32 8.99
C ALA A 76 0.83 -0.64 8.32
N ILE A 77 -0.24 0.04 8.72
CA ILE A 77 -1.58 -0.15 8.14
C ILE A 77 -1.61 0.28 6.67
N ASP A 78 -1.06 1.46 6.36
CA ASP A 78 -1.05 2.01 5.01
C ASP A 78 -0.24 1.12 4.05
N ILE A 79 0.89 0.55 4.49
CA ILE A 79 1.67 -0.38 3.67
C ILE A 79 0.88 -1.64 3.31
N GLU A 80 0.15 -2.22 4.26
CA GLU A 80 -0.68 -3.39 3.98
C GLU A 80 -1.82 -3.04 3.01
N GLN A 81 -2.39 -1.84 3.14
CA GLN A 81 -3.35 -1.34 2.15
C GLN A 81 -2.69 -1.15 0.77
N MET A 82 -1.42 -0.74 0.70
CA MET A 82 -0.70 -0.62 -0.58
C MET A 82 -0.49 -1.97 -1.27
N GLU A 83 -0.29 -3.06 -0.52
CA GLU A 83 -0.24 -4.41 -1.09
C GLU A 83 -1.56 -4.76 -1.79
N LEU A 84 -2.69 -4.42 -1.17
CA LEU A 84 -4.02 -4.62 -1.75
C LEU A 84 -4.24 -3.78 -3.01
N PHE A 85 -3.83 -2.51 -2.99
CA PHE A 85 -3.91 -1.66 -4.18
C PHE A 85 -2.98 -2.13 -5.30
N TYR A 86 -1.79 -2.63 -4.96
CA TYR A 86 -0.88 -3.20 -5.94
C TYR A 86 -1.52 -4.39 -6.65
N ARG A 87 -2.11 -5.34 -5.90
CA ARG A 87 -2.84 -6.46 -6.49
C ARG A 87 -4.05 -6.02 -7.30
N LEU A 88 -4.85 -5.08 -6.79
CA LEU A 88 -5.97 -4.51 -7.54
C LEU A 88 -5.50 -3.90 -8.87
N GLY A 89 -4.39 -3.17 -8.87
CA GLY A 89 -3.79 -2.56 -10.05
C GLY A 89 -3.29 -3.55 -11.11
N ARG A 90 -3.12 -4.84 -10.76
CA ARG A 90 -2.78 -5.90 -11.73
C ARG A 90 -3.95 -6.29 -12.62
N GLY A 91 -5.17 -5.93 -12.22
CA GLY A 91 -6.40 -6.33 -12.91
C GLY A 91 -6.71 -7.84 -12.73
N PRO A 92 -7.83 -8.29 -13.31
CA PRO A 92 -8.21 -9.70 -13.28
C PRO A 92 -7.25 -10.57 -14.08
N ASP A 93 -6.94 -11.75 -13.55
CA ASP A 93 -6.23 -12.81 -14.27
C ASP A 93 -7.27 -13.74 -14.94
N PHE A 94 -7.12 -13.94 -16.26
CA PHE A 94 -8.01 -14.78 -17.06
C PHE A 94 -7.36 -16.10 -17.50
N SER A 95 -6.13 -16.38 -17.09
CA SER A 95 -5.35 -17.53 -17.56
C SER A 95 -5.92 -18.90 -17.17
N GLY A 96 -6.73 -18.99 -16.12
CA GLY A 96 -7.40 -20.21 -15.64
C GLY A 96 -8.92 -20.18 -15.76
N LEU A 97 -9.48 -19.39 -16.69
CA LEU A 97 -10.92 -19.21 -16.79
C LEU A 97 -11.67 -20.51 -17.13
N ASP A 98 -11.11 -21.35 -18.01
CA ASP A 98 -11.74 -22.61 -18.41
C ASP A 98 -11.85 -23.57 -17.21
N ASP A 99 -10.77 -23.75 -16.44
CA ASP A 99 -10.77 -24.56 -15.20
C ASP A 99 -11.77 -24.02 -14.17
N ALA A 100 -11.89 -22.68 -14.06
CA ALA A 100 -12.84 -22.05 -13.16
C ALA A 100 -14.29 -22.28 -13.59
N VAL A 101 -14.55 -22.34 -14.91
CA VAL A 101 -15.88 -22.66 -15.46
C VAL A 101 -16.19 -24.13 -15.26
N GLU A 102 -15.25 -25.04 -15.47
CA GLU A 102 -15.44 -26.48 -15.21
C GLU A 102 -15.79 -26.74 -13.75
N ALA A 103 -15.15 -26.05 -12.81
CA ALA A 103 -15.46 -26.15 -11.39
C ALA A 103 -16.94 -25.84 -11.07
N ILE A 104 -17.59 -24.96 -11.84
CA ILE A 104 -19.02 -24.62 -11.67
C ILE A 104 -19.91 -25.83 -11.94
N ASP A 105 -19.56 -26.62 -12.96
CA ASP A 105 -20.32 -27.82 -13.34
C ASP A 105 -20.05 -28.99 -12.39
N GLU A 106 -18.90 -29.02 -11.71
CA GLU A 106 -18.54 -30.05 -10.73
C GLU A 106 -19.34 -29.98 -9.43
N VAL A 107 -19.75 -28.76 -9.02
CA VAL A 107 -20.42 -28.53 -7.74
C VAL A 107 -21.94 -28.53 -7.92
N GLU A 108 -22.62 -29.44 -7.23
CA GLU A 108 -24.09 -29.52 -7.27
C GLU A 108 -24.76 -28.22 -6.80
N ILE A 109 -25.86 -27.85 -7.45
CA ILE A 109 -26.66 -26.67 -7.13
C ILE A 109 -27.07 -26.69 -5.65
N GLY A 110 -26.79 -25.60 -4.94
CA GLY A 110 -27.07 -25.46 -3.52
C GLY A 110 -25.93 -25.88 -2.60
N ASN A 111 -24.80 -26.34 -3.16
CA ASN A 111 -23.57 -26.63 -2.42
C ASN A 111 -22.56 -25.47 -2.51
N HIS A 112 -21.35 -25.64 -1.95
CA HIS A 112 -20.31 -24.62 -1.89
C HIS A 112 -18.97 -25.09 -2.48
N TYR A 113 -18.11 -24.14 -2.86
CA TYR A 113 -16.84 -24.41 -3.53
C TYR A 113 -15.65 -24.61 -2.59
N LEU A 114 -15.81 -24.40 -1.27
CA LEU A 114 -14.71 -24.36 -0.30
C LEU A 114 -13.78 -25.58 -0.30
N GLY A 115 -14.30 -26.77 -0.65
CA GLY A 115 -13.54 -28.02 -0.75
C GLY A 115 -13.31 -28.51 -2.18
N SER A 116 -13.65 -27.72 -3.20
CA SER A 116 -13.45 -28.08 -4.60
C SER A 116 -11.95 -28.17 -4.94
N ALA A 117 -11.60 -29.02 -5.92
CA ALA A 117 -10.22 -29.15 -6.38
C ALA A 117 -9.67 -27.81 -6.88
N HIS A 118 -10.49 -27.05 -7.62
CA HIS A 118 -10.15 -25.71 -8.09
C HIS A 118 -9.86 -24.74 -6.95
N THR A 119 -10.69 -24.69 -5.89
CA THR A 119 -10.43 -23.81 -4.74
C THR A 119 -9.15 -24.20 -4.01
N LEU A 120 -8.93 -25.50 -3.76
CA LEU A 120 -7.72 -25.96 -3.06
C LEU A 120 -6.44 -25.67 -3.85
N ALA A 121 -6.49 -25.72 -5.18
CA ALA A 121 -5.35 -25.40 -6.04
C ALA A 121 -5.02 -23.89 -6.10
N ASN A 122 -6.01 -23.02 -5.88
CA ASN A 122 -5.88 -21.57 -6.14
C ASN A 122 -5.99 -20.66 -4.91
N VAL A 123 -6.49 -21.15 -3.77
CA VAL A 123 -6.82 -20.29 -2.60
C VAL A 123 -5.62 -19.47 -2.10
N GLU A 124 -4.41 -20.03 -2.13
CA GLU A 124 -3.20 -19.35 -1.63
C GLU A 124 -2.76 -18.18 -2.52
N THR A 125 -3.06 -18.23 -3.81
CA THR A 125 -2.64 -17.20 -4.79
C THR A 125 -3.78 -16.24 -5.16
N ALA A 126 -5.04 -16.70 -5.07
CA ALA A 126 -6.21 -15.94 -5.48
C ALA A 126 -6.58 -14.83 -4.47
N PHE A 127 -6.32 -15.03 -3.18
CA PHE A 127 -6.67 -14.07 -2.14
C PHE A 127 -5.46 -13.29 -1.64
N SER A 128 -5.70 -12.03 -1.30
CA SER A 128 -4.80 -11.32 -0.38
C SER A 128 -5.12 -11.75 1.04
N MET A 129 -4.09 -12.04 1.83
CA MET A 129 -4.24 -12.39 3.23
C MET A 129 -3.57 -11.31 4.09
N PRO A 130 -4.24 -10.16 4.31
CA PRO A 130 -3.68 -9.10 5.13
C PRO A 130 -3.46 -9.58 6.57
N SER A 131 -2.36 -9.14 7.18
CA SER A 131 -1.93 -9.51 8.53
C SER A 131 -2.40 -8.55 9.63
N LEU A 132 -2.78 -7.31 9.28
CA LEU A 132 -3.27 -6.28 10.19
C LEU A 132 -4.79 -6.11 10.14
N MET A 133 -5.43 -6.47 9.02
CA MET A 133 -6.88 -6.54 8.93
C MET A 133 -7.39 -7.79 9.65
N ASP A 134 -8.27 -7.56 10.62
CA ASP A 134 -8.87 -8.63 11.42
C ASP A 134 -10.17 -9.09 10.76
N HIS A 135 -10.18 -10.36 10.34
CA HIS A 135 -11.32 -11.00 9.66
C HIS A 135 -12.02 -12.00 10.57
N ASN A 136 -11.66 -12.05 11.86
CA ASN A 136 -12.31 -12.92 12.81
C ASN A 136 -13.76 -12.47 13.05
N ASN A 137 -14.61 -13.41 13.48
CA ASN A 137 -15.91 -13.04 14.00
C ASN A 137 -15.77 -12.26 15.31
N TYR A 138 -16.86 -11.59 15.71
CA TYR A 138 -16.87 -10.74 16.89
C TYR A 138 -16.51 -11.49 18.17
N GLU A 139 -17.02 -12.71 18.34
CA GLU A 139 -16.79 -13.53 19.52
C GLU A 139 -15.30 -13.85 19.71
N GLN A 140 -14.62 -14.23 18.63
CA GLN A 140 -13.20 -14.51 18.63
C GLN A 140 -12.38 -13.24 18.82
N TRP A 141 -12.67 -12.18 18.06
CA TRP A 141 -11.99 -10.88 18.24
C TRP A 141 -12.08 -10.38 19.69
N SER A 142 -13.26 -10.49 20.29
CA SER A 142 -13.50 -10.12 21.70
C SER A 142 -12.72 -11.02 22.67
N ALA A 143 -12.73 -12.34 22.45
CA ALA A 143 -11.97 -13.30 23.26
C ALA A 143 -10.44 -13.09 23.17
N GLU A 144 -9.94 -12.63 22.03
CA GLU A 144 -8.54 -12.29 21.77
C GLU A 144 -8.14 -10.88 22.29
N GLY A 145 -9.04 -10.19 23.00
CA GLY A 145 -8.77 -8.92 23.66
C GLY A 145 -9.22 -7.68 22.91
N GLY A 146 -9.94 -7.85 21.79
CA GLY A 146 -10.65 -6.75 21.12
C GLY A 146 -9.72 -5.68 20.56
N MET A 147 -8.55 -6.06 20.03
CA MET A 147 -7.57 -5.08 19.55
C MET A 147 -8.14 -4.26 18.38
N ASP A 148 -7.92 -2.95 18.41
CA ASP A 148 -8.20 -2.08 17.27
C ASP A 148 -7.06 -2.11 16.24
N ALA A 149 -7.29 -1.47 15.10
CA ALA A 149 -6.30 -1.41 14.03
C ALA A 149 -4.99 -0.70 14.47
N ILE A 150 -5.10 0.31 15.34
CA ILE A 150 -3.95 1.08 15.81
C ILE A 150 -3.04 0.19 16.68
N ALA A 151 -3.62 -0.54 17.64
CA ALA A 151 -2.92 -1.47 18.50
C ALA A 151 -2.19 -2.56 17.69
N ARG A 152 -2.86 -3.14 16.69
CA ARG A 152 -2.23 -4.10 15.76
C ARG A 152 -1.08 -3.45 14.97
N GLY A 153 -1.27 -2.23 14.46
CA GLY A 153 -0.24 -1.46 13.77
C GLY A 153 1.01 -1.21 14.64
N ILE A 154 0.83 -0.82 15.91
CA ILE A 154 1.95 -0.63 16.86
C ILE A 154 2.71 -1.95 17.05
N ALA A 155 2.00 -3.05 17.27
CA ALA A 155 2.62 -4.36 17.47
C ALA A 155 3.45 -4.77 16.25
N LYS A 156 2.92 -4.56 15.04
CA LYS A 156 3.61 -4.86 13.78
C LYS A 156 4.88 -4.03 13.60
N VAL A 157 4.84 -2.71 13.84
CA VAL A 157 6.05 -1.88 13.72
C VAL A 157 7.12 -2.30 14.71
N ARG A 158 6.76 -2.56 15.96
CA ARG A 158 7.73 -3.05 16.97
C ARG A 158 8.42 -4.32 16.51
N LYS A 159 7.66 -5.25 15.92
CA LYS A 159 8.21 -6.47 15.34
C LYS A 159 9.13 -6.16 14.15
N MET A 160 8.69 -5.35 13.19
CA MET A 160 9.50 -4.98 12.02
C MET A 160 10.83 -4.34 12.42
N LEU A 161 10.84 -3.44 13.41
CA LEU A 161 12.06 -2.82 13.92
C LEU A 161 12.95 -3.81 14.65
N SER A 162 12.37 -4.76 15.40
CA SER A 162 13.13 -5.80 16.10
C SER A 162 13.76 -6.81 15.14
N ASP A 163 13.14 -7.05 13.99
CA ASP A 163 13.60 -8.01 12.98
C ASP A 163 14.47 -7.35 11.91
N TYR A 164 14.67 -6.02 11.95
CA TYR A 164 15.37 -5.29 10.90
C TYR A 164 16.88 -5.63 10.90
N GLU A 165 17.37 -6.06 9.74
CA GLU A 165 18.78 -6.19 9.44
C GLU A 165 19.14 -5.20 8.34
N GLU A 166 20.15 -4.36 8.59
CA GLU A 166 20.57 -3.34 7.64
C GLU A 166 21.19 -3.96 6.38
N PRO A 167 20.74 -3.58 5.16
CA PRO A 167 21.36 -4.05 3.93
C PRO A 167 22.82 -3.62 3.84
N ARG A 168 23.71 -4.55 3.46
CA ARG A 168 25.14 -4.25 3.33
C ARG A 168 25.39 -3.13 2.31
N LEU A 169 26.06 -2.08 2.76
CA LEU A 169 26.66 -1.04 1.93
C LEU A 169 28.14 -1.37 1.67
N ASP A 170 28.65 -1.01 0.50
CA ASP A 170 30.08 -1.13 0.19
C ASP A 170 30.91 -0.18 1.06
N GLU A 171 31.95 -0.70 1.71
CA GLU A 171 32.75 0.04 2.69
C GLU A 171 33.40 1.30 2.09
N ALA A 172 33.86 1.24 0.83
CA ALA A 172 34.48 2.39 0.19
C ALA A 172 33.44 3.48 -0.15
N ILE A 173 32.21 3.09 -0.46
CA ILE A 173 31.10 4.03 -0.66
C ILE A 173 30.72 4.68 0.67
N GLU A 174 30.61 3.90 1.75
CA GLU A 174 30.29 4.41 3.09
C GLU A 174 31.35 5.41 3.56
N GLU A 175 32.64 5.09 3.43
CA GLU A 175 33.75 6.00 3.74
C GLU A 175 33.67 7.30 2.94
N ALA A 176 33.40 7.22 1.64
CA ALA A 176 33.27 8.40 0.78
C ALA A 176 32.07 9.28 1.16
N LEU A 177 30.94 8.67 1.56
CA LEU A 177 29.76 9.40 2.04
C LEU A 177 30.07 10.13 3.35
N MET A 178 30.75 9.46 4.28
CA MET A 178 31.12 10.03 5.57
C MET A 178 32.12 11.18 5.44
N ASP A 179 33.16 11.06 4.59
CA ASP A 179 34.10 12.17 4.32
C ASP A 179 33.37 13.38 3.72
N PHE A 180 32.47 13.15 2.76
CA PHE A 180 31.66 14.21 2.17
C PHE A 180 30.80 14.93 3.21
N ILE A 181 30.09 14.20 4.07
CA ILE A 181 29.27 14.76 5.15
C ILE A 181 30.13 15.62 6.07
N ALA A 182 31.24 15.06 6.59
CA ALA A 182 32.10 15.75 7.53
C ALA A 182 32.73 17.02 6.93
N ARG A 183 33.07 17.01 5.64
CA ARG A 183 33.56 18.19 4.94
C ARG A 183 32.46 19.25 4.81
N ARG A 184 31.23 18.86 4.45
CA ARG A 184 30.10 19.78 4.32
C ARG A 184 29.71 20.41 5.65
N GLU A 185 29.74 19.64 6.75
CA GLU A 185 29.51 20.16 8.10
C GLU A 185 30.52 21.27 8.44
N ARG A 186 31.83 21.02 8.24
CA ARG A 186 32.87 22.04 8.46
C ARG A 186 32.71 23.30 7.60
N GLU A 187 32.26 23.15 6.36
CA GLU A 187 32.04 24.27 5.44
C GLU A 187 30.78 25.09 5.79
N ILE A 188 29.78 24.49 6.44
CA ILE A 188 28.52 25.13 6.83
C ILE A 188 28.61 25.75 8.23
N ASP A 189 29.25 25.06 9.18
CA ASP A 189 29.44 25.52 10.56
C ASP A 189 30.56 26.55 10.70
N GLY A 190 31.31 26.81 9.61
CA GLY A 190 32.41 27.77 9.53
C GLY A 190 31.98 29.24 9.62
#